data_AF-A0A2V9XBX6-F1
#
_entry.id   AF-A0A2V9XBX6-F1
#
_cell.length_a   1.000
_cell.length_b   1.000
_cell.length_c   1.000
_cell.angle_alpha   90.00
_cell.angle_beta   90.00
_cell.angle_gamma   90.00
#
_symmetry.space_group_name_H-M   'P 1'
#
loop_
_entity.id
_entity.type
_entity.pdbx_description
1 polymer ?
#
loop_
_entity_poly.entity_id
_entity_poly.type
_entity_poly.pdbx_seq_one_letter_code
_entity_poly.pdbx_strand_id
1 'polypeptide(L)'
;MKPQLEIANPASDTTTAVDSRSMFIPDRSLGGSMAKLWWQSRTGSVVCSITDQALAAGTIFLANVVLARIQSKEEYGLFVLAYSIYTFASGLHNAAILEAYTVFGSGKYSQHFREYLKVMLRSNVIACLSLMVLLGLGLVALLAIAPQLISKALLGLAMTVGILLSGSFLRRTFYILRQPHRAA
;
A
#
# COMPACT_ATOMS: atom_id res chain seq x y z
N MET A 1 49.09 -38.03 60.47
CA MET A 1 49.64 -37.19 61.56
C MET A 1 49.42 -35.71 61.23
N LYS A 2 48.23 -35.18 61.55
CA LYS A 2 47.83 -33.81 61.96
C LYS A 2 46.28 -33.81 62.05
N PRO A 3 45.66 -32.97 62.91
CA PRO A 3 44.77 -33.45 63.97
C PRO A 3 43.31 -32.94 63.89
N GLN A 4 42.48 -33.54 64.76
CA GLN A 4 41.11 -33.16 65.16
C GLN A 4 41.04 -31.79 65.87
N LEU A 5 39.88 -31.11 65.79
CA LEU A 5 39.22 -30.24 66.80
C LEU A 5 37.98 -29.61 66.09
N GLU A 6 36.74 -30.02 66.33
CA GLU A 6 35.92 -29.89 67.54
C GLU A 6 35.55 -28.43 67.89
N ILE A 7 34.23 -28.17 67.87
CA ILE A 7 33.41 -27.37 68.81
C ILE A 7 32.43 -26.39 68.12
N ALA A 8 31.15 -26.64 68.40
CA ALA A 8 29.98 -25.83 68.13
C ALA A 8 29.87 -24.61 69.05
N ASN A 9 29.18 -23.54 68.64
CA ASN A 9 28.16 -22.91 69.48
C ASN A 9 27.25 -21.94 68.69
N PRO A 10 25.98 -21.74 69.10
CA PRO A 10 24.91 -21.06 68.38
C PRO A 10 24.63 -19.65 68.93
N ALA A 11 23.56 -19.05 68.39
CA ALA A 11 22.76 -17.94 68.93
C ALA A 11 23.09 -16.53 68.40
N SER A 12 22.22 -16.07 67.49
CA SER A 12 21.63 -14.72 67.40
C SER A 12 20.89 -14.66 66.07
N ASP A 13 19.65 -14.23 65.89
CA ASP A 13 18.64 -13.74 66.80
C ASP A 13 17.32 -13.81 66.02
N THR A 14 16.26 -14.15 66.72
CA THR A 14 14.88 -13.95 66.28
C THR A 14 14.64 -12.49 65.94
N THR A 15 14.25 -12.18 64.70
CA THR A 15 13.38 -11.02 64.45
C THR A 15 12.37 -11.35 63.36
N THR A 16 11.15 -11.47 63.84
CA THR A 16 9.86 -11.44 63.15
C THR A 16 9.82 -10.56 61.90
N ALA A 17 9.45 -11.14 60.75
CA ALA A 17 9.01 -10.38 59.59
C ALA A 17 7.85 -11.09 58.88
N VAL A 18 6.65 -10.75 59.33
CA VAL A 18 5.42 -10.51 58.56
C VAL A 18 5.09 -11.52 57.44
N ASP A 19 4.21 -12.45 57.81
CA ASP A 19 3.39 -13.26 56.89
C ASP A 19 2.56 -12.35 55.96
N SER A 20 3.13 -12.10 54.79
CA SER A 20 2.53 -11.32 53.72
C SER A 20 1.70 -12.26 52.87
N ARG A 21 0.43 -12.40 53.23
CA ARG A 21 -0.62 -13.01 52.40
C ARG A 21 -0.38 -12.64 50.94
N SER A 22 -0.13 -13.66 50.12
CA SER A 22 0.01 -13.57 48.67
C SER A 22 -1.21 -12.90 48.08
N MET A 23 -1.13 -11.58 47.91
CA MET A 23 -2.07 -10.79 47.13
C MET A 23 -1.92 -11.25 45.68
N PHE A 24 -2.82 -12.12 45.25
CA PHE A 24 -2.93 -12.57 43.88
C PHE A 24 -3.39 -11.37 43.04
N ILE A 25 -2.44 -10.61 42.49
CA ILE A 25 -2.72 -9.57 41.51
C ILE A 25 -2.92 -10.29 40.16
N PRO A 26 -4.14 -10.31 39.58
CA PRO A 26 -4.33 -10.89 38.27
C PRO A 26 -3.54 -10.05 37.25
N ASP A 27 -2.62 -10.71 36.56
CA ASP A 27 -1.77 -10.09 35.55
C ASP A 27 -2.62 -9.57 34.38
N ARG A 28 -2.69 -8.24 34.23
CA ARG A 28 -3.34 -7.55 33.10
C ARG A 28 -2.55 -7.65 31.79
N SER A 29 -1.38 -8.31 31.77
CA SER A 29 -0.52 -8.45 30.58
C SER A 29 -1.07 -9.42 29.51
N LEU A 30 -1.98 -10.32 29.87
CA LEU A 30 -2.53 -11.33 28.97
C LEU A 30 -3.37 -10.74 27.82
N GLY A 31 -4.03 -9.58 28.04
CA GLY A 31 -4.82 -8.90 27.02
C GLY A 31 -3.99 -8.30 25.89
N GLY A 32 -2.79 -7.77 26.20
CA GLY A 32 -1.89 -7.19 25.22
C GLY A 32 -1.23 -8.24 24.32
N SER A 33 -0.96 -9.43 24.85
CA SER A 33 -0.32 -10.53 24.11
C SER A 33 -1.28 -11.15 23.09
N MET A 34 -2.55 -11.35 23.47
CA MET A 34 -3.60 -11.87 22.58
C MET A 34 -3.93 -10.90 21.43
N ALA A 35 -4.01 -9.59 21.71
CA ALA A 35 -4.24 -8.58 20.67
C ALA A 35 -3.06 -8.51 19.69
N LYS A 36 -1.82 -8.63 20.18
CA LYS A 36 -0.60 -8.68 19.36
C LYS A 36 -0.53 -9.95 18.51
N LEU A 37 -0.90 -11.10 19.07
CA LEU A 37 -1.02 -12.38 18.36
C LEU A 37 -2.12 -12.35 17.29
N TRP A 38 -3.25 -11.69 17.58
CA TRP A 38 -4.33 -11.49 16.61
C TRP A 38 -3.94 -10.53 15.49
N TRP A 39 -3.22 -9.45 15.80
CA TRP A 39 -2.67 -8.52 14.80
C TRP A 39 -1.59 -9.16 13.92
N GLN A 40 -0.79 -10.07 14.48
CA GLN A 40 0.17 -10.90 13.73
C GLN A 40 -0.47 -12.06 12.98
N SER A 41 -1.72 -12.41 13.29
CA SER A 41 -2.44 -13.48 12.61
C SER A 41 -2.87 -13.04 11.21
N ARG A 42 -2.94 -14.01 10.29
CA ARG A 42 -3.41 -13.80 8.91
C ARG A 42 -4.80 -13.14 8.87
N THR A 43 -5.64 -13.43 9.86
CA THR A 43 -7.01 -12.92 9.96
C THR A 43 -7.06 -11.42 10.30
N GLY A 44 -6.25 -10.96 11.25
CA GLY A 44 -6.17 -9.54 11.61
C GLY A 44 -5.68 -8.67 10.45
N SER A 45 -4.66 -9.15 9.72
CA SER A 45 -4.17 -8.47 8.51
C SER A 45 -5.20 -8.41 7.38
N VAL A 46 -5.99 -9.48 7.17
CA VAL A 46 -7.06 -9.49 6.16
C VAL A 46 -8.17 -8.51 6.51
N VAL A 47 -8.65 -8.49 7.76
CA VAL A 47 -9.69 -7.53 8.20
C VAL A 47 -9.21 -6.10 7.98
N CYS A 48 -7.98 -5.78 8.38
CA CYS A 48 -7.39 -4.46 8.16
C CYS A 48 -7.35 -4.08 6.67
N SER A 49 -6.95 -5.03 5.79
CA SER A 49 -6.92 -4.79 4.34
C SER A 49 -8.31 -4.59 3.72
N ILE A 50 -9.33 -5.31 4.21
CA ILE A 50 -10.71 -5.16 3.75
C ILE A 50 -11.25 -3.80 4.19
N THR A 51 -10.98 -3.38 5.44
CA THR A 51 -11.39 -2.07 5.92
C THR A 51 -10.72 -0.94 5.15
N ASP A 52 -9.42 -1.04 4.88
CA ASP A 52 -8.70 -0.09 4.05
C ASP A 52 -9.30 0.00 2.63
N GLN A 53 -9.56 -1.16 2.01
CA GLN A 53 -10.16 -1.21 0.69
C GLN A 53 -11.60 -0.65 0.67
N ALA A 54 -12.39 -0.92 1.71
CA ALA A 54 -13.74 -0.41 1.85
C ALA A 54 -13.77 1.11 2.05
N LEU A 55 -12.84 1.66 2.84
CA LEU A 55 -12.67 3.10 3.00
C LEU A 55 -12.27 3.76 1.69
N ALA A 56 -11.27 3.20 1.00
CA ALA A 56 -10.82 3.71 -0.30
C ALA A 56 -11.96 3.71 -1.33
N ALA A 57 -12.69 2.60 -1.46
CA ALA A 57 -13.83 2.48 -2.35
C ALA A 57 -14.96 3.44 -1.96
N GLY A 58 -15.25 3.59 -0.67
CA GLY A 58 -16.25 4.50 -0.13
C GLY A 58 -15.93 5.96 -0.42
N THR A 59 -14.67 6.38 -0.27
CA THR A 59 -14.23 7.74 -0.61
C THR A 59 -14.39 8.03 -2.11
N ILE A 60 -14.01 7.09 -2.97
CA ILE A 60 -14.15 7.24 -4.43
C ILE A 60 -15.64 7.29 -4.81
N PHE A 61 -16.48 6.45 -4.21
CA PHE A 61 -17.92 6.46 -4.42
C PHE A 61 -18.54 7.80 -4.01
N LEU A 62 -18.25 8.27 -2.79
CA LEU A 62 -18.77 9.53 -2.28
C LEU A 62 -18.31 10.72 -3.13
N ALA A 63 -17.06 10.73 -3.55
CA ALA A 63 -16.54 11.75 -4.47
C ALA A 63 -17.34 11.77 -5.78
N ASN A 64 -17.63 10.61 -6.38
CA ASN A 64 -18.45 10.51 -7.59
C ASN A 64 -19.89 11.00 -7.36
N VAL A 65 -20.51 10.67 -6.22
CA VAL A 65 -21.86 11.13 -5.86
C VAL A 65 -21.90 12.65 -5.67
N VAL A 66 -20.93 13.22 -4.96
CA VAL A 66 -20.81 14.67 -4.76
C VAL A 66 -20.59 15.37 -6.11
N LEU A 67 -19.74 14.83 -6.97
CA LEU A 67 -19.50 15.39 -8.31
C LEU A 67 -20.76 15.35 -9.17
N ALA A 68 -21.52 14.25 -9.14
CA ALA A 68 -22.80 14.13 -9.83
C ALA A 68 -23.89 15.07 -9.29
N ARG A 69 -23.78 15.48 -8.03
CA ARG A 69 -24.71 16.42 -7.37
C ARG A 69 -24.40 17.88 -7.66
N ILE A 70 -23.12 18.23 -7.75
CA ILE A 70 -22.69 19.63 -7.94
C ILE A 70 -22.67 20.01 -9.42
N GLN A 71 -22.38 19.04 -10.29
CA GLN A 71 -22.12 19.31 -11.70
C GLN A 71 -23.31 19.06 -12.62
N SER A 72 -23.34 19.77 -13.76
CA SER A 72 -24.35 19.56 -14.78
C SER A 72 -24.24 18.14 -15.36
N LYS A 73 -25.35 17.60 -15.88
CA LYS A 73 -25.37 16.24 -16.48
C LYS A 73 -24.34 16.09 -17.60
N GLU A 74 -24.14 17.15 -18.40
CA GLU A 74 -23.21 17.18 -19.52
C GLU A 74 -21.76 17.14 -19.04
N GLU A 75 -21.40 17.96 -18.05
CA GLU A 75 -20.05 18.02 -17.50
C GLU A 75 -19.70 16.74 -16.71
N TYR A 76 -20.66 16.17 -15.99
CA TYR A 76 -20.48 14.88 -15.33
C TYR A 76 -20.28 13.75 -16.35
N GLY A 77 -21.05 13.73 -17.44
CA GLY A 77 -20.86 12.75 -18.51
C GLY A 77 -19.48 12.81 -19.15
N LEU A 78 -18.97 14.02 -19.41
CA LEU A 78 -17.62 14.24 -19.94
C LEU A 78 -16.53 13.83 -18.94
N PHE A 79 -16.75 14.06 -17.63
CA PHE A 79 -15.88 13.55 -16.58
C PHE A 79 -15.85 12.01 -16.54
N VAL A 80 -17.02 11.36 -16.53
CA VAL A 80 -17.13 9.90 -16.51
C VAL A 80 -16.48 9.29 -17.75
N LEU A 81 -16.62 9.92 -18.91
CA LEU A 81 -15.95 9.52 -20.15
C LEU A 81 -14.42 9.56 -20.00
N ALA A 82 -13.88 10.69 -19.52
CA ALA A 82 -12.45 10.82 -19.26
C ALA A 82 -11.97 9.79 -18.23
N TYR A 83 -12.71 9.61 -17.13
CA TYR A 83 -12.39 8.63 -16.10
C TYR A 83 -12.41 7.18 -16.62
N SER A 84 -13.32 6.86 -17.54
CA SER A 84 -13.39 5.54 -18.17
C SER A 84 -12.19 5.29 -19.09
N ILE A 85 -11.79 6.27 -19.89
CA ILE A 85 -10.57 6.22 -20.72
C ILE A 85 -9.34 6.00 -19.84
N TYR A 86 -9.23 6.76 -18.74
CA TYR A 86 -8.15 6.59 -17.76
C TYR A 86 -8.12 5.17 -17.19
N THR A 87 -9.28 4.67 -16.75
CA THR A 87 -9.39 3.35 -16.11
C THR A 87 -9.02 2.23 -17.07
N PHE A 88 -9.49 2.30 -18.31
CA PHE A 88 -9.12 1.37 -19.37
C PHE A 88 -7.62 1.40 -19.66
N ALA A 89 -7.04 2.58 -19.86
CA ALA A 89 -5.62 2.74 -20.15
C ALA A 89 -4.75 2.27 -18.97
N SER A 90 -5.18 2.53 -17.73
CA SER A 90 -4.52 2.02 -16.52
C SER A 90 -4.56 0.50 -16.47
N GLY A 91 -5.69 -0.13 -16.82
CA GLY A 91 -5.82 -1.58 -16.92
C GLY A 91 -4.86 -2.16 -17.96
N LEU A 92 -4.83 -1.59 -19.17
CA LEU A 92 -3.95 -2.03 -20.25
C LEU A 92 -2.46 -1.86 -19.89
N HIS A 93 -2.09 -0.71 -19.31
CA HIS A 93 -0.74 -0.47 -18.83
C HIS A 93 -0.35 -1.50 -17.77
N ASN A 94 -1.24 -1.78 -16.81
CA ASN A 94 -0.99 -2.79 -15.79
C ASN A 94 -0.82 -4.19 -16.41
N ALA A 95 -1.67 -4.62 -17.34
CA ALA A 95 -1.50 -5.92 -17.98
C ALA A 95 -0.19 -5.99 -18.79
N ALA A 96 0.06 -5.01 -19.67
CA ALA A 96 1.23 -5.01 -20.55
C ALA A 96 2.56 -4.89 -19.81
N ILE A 97 2.62 -4.09 -18.75
CA ILE A 97 3.83 -3.89 -17.94
C ILE A 97 3.91 -4.97 -16.87
N LEU A 98 2.94 -5.04 -15.97
CA LEU A 98 3.05 -5.84 -14.75
C LEU A 98 3.04 -7.35 -15.03
N GLU A 99 2.21 -7.83 -15.97
CA GLU A 99 2.19 -9.26 -16.29
C GLU A 99 3.46 -9.67 -17.02
N ALA A 100 3.90 -8.88 -18.01
CA ALA A 100 5.18 -9.11 -18.68
C ALA A 100 6.34 -9.13 -17.66
N TYR A 101 6.38 -8.17 -16.74
CA TYR A 101 7.41 -8.12 -15.72
C TYR A 101 7.34 -9.29 -14.73
N THR A 102 6.15 -9.74 -14.34
CA THR A 102 6.00 -10.87 -13.42
C THR A 102 6.45 -12.18 -14.07
N VAL A 103 6.15 -12.37 -15.36
CA VAL A 103 6.58 -13.55 -16.14
C VAL A 103 8.09 -13.55 -16.40
N PHE A 104 8.66 -12.43 -16.84
CA PHE A 104 10.10 -12.37 -17.17
C PHE A 104 11.02 -12.11 -15.96
N GLY A 105 10.49 -11.53 -14.88
CA GLY A 105 11.27 -11.12 -13.69
C GLY A 105 11.46 -12.18 -12.62
N SER A 106 10.51 -13.11 -12.47
CA SER A 106 10.50 -14.08 -11.37
C SER A 106 11.54 -15.19 -11.48
N GLY A 107 12.04 -15.50 -12.69
CA GLY A 107 12.95 -16.64 -12.91
C GLY A 107 14.43 -16.32 -13.11
N LYS A 108 14.79 -15.18 -13.73
CA LYS A 108 16.14 -14.99 -14.32
C LYS A 108 16.99 -13.86 -13.72
N TYR A 109 16.40 -12.91 -12.98
CA TYR A 109 17.06 -11.64 -12.64
C TYR A 109 17.21 -11.34 -11.14
N SER A 110 17.02 -12.31 -10.24
CA SER A 110 17.14 -12.07 -8.78
C SER A 110 18.52 -11.52 -8.37
N GLN A 111 19.58 -11.89 -9.10
CA GLN A 111 20.95 -11.45 -8.84
C GLN A 111 21.30 -10.04 -9.39
N HIS A 112 20.51 -9.50 -10.33
CA HIS A 112 20.78 -8.20 -11.00
C HIS A 112 19.63 -7.19 -10.82
N PHE A 113 19.00 -7.19 -9.65
CA PHE A 113 17.78 -6.43 -9.35
C PHE A 113 17.84 -4.93 -9.74
N ARG A 114 19.00 -4.27 -9.59
CA ARG A 114 19.17 -2.85 -9.94
C ARG A 114 19.09 -2.57 -11.44
N GLU A 115 19.62 -3.46 -12.27
CA GLU A 115 19.55 -3.32 -13.72
C GLU A 115 18.13 -3.63 -14.22
N TYR A 116 17.50 -4.64 -13.63
CA TYR A 116 16.10 -4.96 -13.85
C TYR A 116 15.19 -3.77 -13.54
N LEU A 117 15.40 -3.08 -12.41
CA LEU A 117 14.63 -1.90 -12.03
C LEU A 117 14.76 -0.75 -13.02
N LYS A 118 15.96 -0.52 -13.58
CA LYS A 118 16.19 0.51 -14.61
C LYS A 118 15.43 0.20 -15.90
N VAL A 119 15.42 -1.06 -16.34
CA VAL A 119 14.65 -1.48 -17.52
C VAL A 119 13.16 -1.33 -17.25
N MET A 120 12.70 -1.69 -16.05
CA MET A 120 11.32 -1.53 -15.60
C MET A 120 10.86 -0.06 -15.66
N LEU A 121 11.66 0.85 -15.08
CA LEU A 121 11.39 2.29 -15.11
C LEU A 121 11.39 2.84 -16.54
N ARG A 122 12.34 2.42 -17.39
CA ARG A 122 12.40 2.85 -18.79
C ARG A 122 11.15 2.45 -19.57
N SER A 123 10.70 1.20 -19.46
CA SER A 123 9.49 0.77 -20.17
C SER A 123 8.23 1.46 -19.64
N ASN A 124 8.15 1.72 -18.33
CA ASN A 124 7.06 2.52 -17.76
C ASN A 124 7.04 3.94 -18.35
N VAL A 125 8.20 4.59 -18.44
CA VAL A 125 8.33 5.93 -19.06
C VAL A 125 7.93 5.89 -20.53
N ILE A 126 8.40 4.90 -21.29
CA ILE A 126 8.05 4.73 -22.71
C ILE A 126 6.54 4.51 -22.89
N ALA A 127 5.93 3.66 -22.06
CA ALA A 127 4.50 3.39 -22.11
C ALA A 127 3.66 4.60 -21.71
N CYS A 128 4.08 5.34 -20.68
CA CYS A 128 3.43 6.59 -20.29
C CYS A 128 3.51 7.63 -21.41
N LEU A 129 4.69 7.79 -22.02
CA LEU A 129 4.89 8.75 -23.10
C LEU A 129 4.09 8.36 -24.36
N SER A 130 4.10 7.08 -24.74
CA SER A 130 3.33 6.61 -25.89
C SER A 130 1.83 6.80 -25.67
N LEU A 131 1.34 6.56 -24.46
CA LEU A 131 -0.06 6.79 -24.10
C LEU A 131 -0.42 8.28 -24.11
N MET A 132 0.46 9.16 -23.59
CA MET A 132 0.25 10.62 -23.65
C MET A 132 0.19 11.11 -25.10
N VAL A 133 1.08 10.62 -25.96
CA VAL A 133 1.05 10.95 -27.40
C VAL A 133 -0.23 10.45 -28.05
N LEU A 134 -0.63 9.19 -27.81
CA LEU A 134 -1.83 8.61 -28.38
C LEU A 134 -3.09 9.37 -27.97
N LEU A 135 -3.22 9.70 -26.68
CA LEU A 135 -4.34 10.49 -26.18
C LEU A 135 -4.30 11.93 -26.69
N GLY A 136 -3.12 12.54 -26.80
CA GLY A 136 -2.94 13.85 -27.40
C GLY A 136 -3.39 13.90 -28.86
N LEU A 137 -2.98 12.91 -29.67
CA LEU A 137 -3.44 12.76 -31.05
C LEU A 137 -4.96 12.53 -31.12
N GLY A 138 -5.51 11.72 -30.22
CA GLY A 138 -6.96 11.53 -30.09
C GLY A 138 -7.70 12.84 -29.79
N LEU A 139 -7.16 13.69 -28.90
CA LEU A 139 -7.71 15.01 -28.62
C LEU A 139 -7.64 15.95 -29.83
N VAL A 140 -6.52 15.96 -30.56
CA VAL A 140 -6.37 16.78 -31.77
C VAL A 140 -7.36 16.33 -32.86
N ALA A 141 -7.53 15.02 -33.05
CA ALA A 141 -8.52 14.47 -33.96
C ALA A 141 -9.95 14.83 -33.52
N LEU A 142 -10.25 14.76 -32.22
CA LEU A 142 -11.54 15.15 -31.66
C LEU A 142 -11.81 16.65 -31.85
N LEU A 143 -10.80 17.50 -31.72
CA LEU A 143 -10.90 18.94 -31.99
C LEU A 143 -11.28 19.23 -33.45
N ALA A 144 -10.77 18.42 -34.38
CA ALA A 144 -11.06 18.56 -35.79
C ALA A 144 -12.48 18.09 -36.18
N ILE A 145 -13.02 17.08 -35.49
CA ILE A 145 -14.31 16.45 -35.86
C ILE A 145 -15.48 17.00 -35.03
N ALA A 146 -15.29 17.16 -33.72
CA ALA A 146 -16.34 17.48 -32.77
C ALA A 146 -15.79 18.34 -31.61
N PRO A 147 -15.46 19.62 -31.86
CA PRO A 147 -14.89 20.51 -30.85
C PRO A 147 -15.78 20.68 -29.61
N GLN A 148 -17.10 20.50 -29.75
CA GLN A 148 -18.06 20.56 -28.65
C GLN A 148 -17.89 19.46 -27.59
N LEU A 149 -17.20 18.35 -27.92
CA LEU A 149 -16.93 17.26 -26.99
C LEU A 149 -15.65 17.48 -26.17
N ILE A 150 -14.87 18.53 -26.47
CA ILE A 150 -13.65 18.83 -25.72
C ILE A 150 -14.03 19.46 -24.39
N SER A 151 -13.67 18.77 -23.33
CA SER A 151 -13.84 19.22 -21.97
C SER A 151 -12.51 19.49 -21.29
N LYS A 152 -12.53 20.35 -20.27
CA LYS A 152 -11.38 20.57 -19.39
C LYS A 152 -10.91 19.27 -18.73
N ALA A 153 -11.81 18.31 -18.52
CA ALA A 153 -11.49 16.99 -17.96
C ALA A 153 -10.67 16.12 -18.93
N LEU A 154 -10.99 16.11 -20.24
CA LEU A 154 -10.20 15.38 -21.23
C LEU A 154 -8.79 15.97 -21.40
N LEU A 155 -8.68 17.30 -21.40
CA LEU A 155 -7.39 17.99 -21.45
C LEU A 155 -6.55 17.70 -20.20
N GLY A 156 -7.17 17.80 -19.02
CA GLY A 156 -6.51 17.46 -17.76
C GLY A 156 -6.05 16.01 -17.74
N LEU A 157 -6.86 15.08 -18.26
CA LEU A 157 -6.50 13.67 -18.38
C LEU A 157 -5.27 13.47 -19.27
N ALA A 158 -5.27 14.01 -20.49
CA ALA A 158 -4.17 13.85 -21.43
C ALA A 158 -2.83 14.34 -20.84
N MET A 159 -2.87 15.43 -20.05
CA MET A 159 -1.71 16.00 -19.37
C MET A 159 -1.24 15.17 -18.16
N THR A 160 -2.17 14.60 -17.39
CA THR A 160 -1.87 13.99 -16.08
C THR A 160 -1.77 12.47 -16.10
N VAL A 161 -2.28 11.81 -17.15
CA VAL A 161 -2.33 10.34 -17.25
C VAL A 161 -0.97 9.68 -17.02
N GLY A 162 0.12 10.21 -17.59
CA GLY A 162 1.46 9.66 -17.40
C GLY A 162 1.96 9.76 -15.95
N ILE A 163 1.62 10.84 -15.25
CA ILE A 163 1.98 11.05 -13.84
C ILE A 163 1.18 10.09 -12.95
N LEU A 164 -0.13 9.97 -13.20
CA LEU A 164 -1.02 9.08 -12.45
C LEU A 164 -0.62 7.61 -12.58
N LEU A 165 -0.29 7.17 -13.79
CA LEU A 165 0.20 5.81 -14.05
C LEU A 165 1.57 5.58 -13.40
N SER A 166 2.49 6.54 -13.51
CA SER A 166 3.83 6.44 -12.88
C SER A 166 3.74 6.36 -11.35
N GLY A 167 2.87 7.15 -10.72
CA GLY A 167 2.66 7.09 -9.27
C GLY A 167 2.11 5.75 -8.80
N SER A 168 1.20 5.15 -9.59
CA SER A 168 0.63 3.83 -9.31
C SER A 168 1.68 2.72 -9.45
N PHE A 169 2.54 2.81 -10.48
CA PHE A 169 3.64 1.89 -10.73
C PHE A 169 4.73 1.96 -9.65
N LEU A 170 5.11 3.17 -9.24
CA LEU A 170 6.15 3.38 -8.22
C LEU A 170 5.73 2.79 -6.87
N ARG A 171 4.47 3.00 -6.48
CA ARG A 171 3.91 2.43 -5.23
C ARG A 171 4.01 0.90 -5.22
N ARG A 172 3.70 0.24 -6.35
CA ARG A 172 3.79 -1.22 -6.52
C ARG A 172 5.22 -1.73 -6.55
N THR A 173 6.12 -0.97 -7.15
CA THR A 173 7.56 -1.27 -7.16
C THR A 173 8.13 -1.34 -5.75
N PHE A 174 7.75 -0.40 -4.88
CA PHE A 174 8.17 -0.41 -3.47
C PHE A 174 7.62 -1.59 -2.67
N TYR A 175 6.40 -2.04 -2.95
CA TYR A 175 5.85 -3.27 -2.32
C TYR A 175 6.63 -4.53 -2.74
N ILE A 176 7.03 -4.63 -4.02
CA ILE A 176 7.83 -5.75 -4.54
C ILE A 176 9.24 -5.73 -3.94
N LEU A 177 9.81 -4.55 -3.68
CA LEU A 177 11.15 -4.40 -3.09
C LEU A 177 11.28 -4.88 -1.63
N ARG A 178 10.19 -5.25 -0.93
CA ARG A 178 10.20 -5.69 0.49
C ARG A 178 11.04 -4.77 1.40
N GLN A 179 11.01 -3.46 1.18
CA GLN A 179 11.59 -2.46 2.08
C GLN A 179 10.47 -1.67 2.78
N PRO A 180 9.75 -2.26 3.77
CA PRO A 180 8.69 -1.57 4.51
C PRO A 180 9.18 -0.37 5.33
N HIS A 181 10.50 -0.15 5.44
CA HIS A 181 11.10 0.94 6.23
C HIS A 181 11.23 2.28 5.48
N ARG A 182 11.19 2.31 4.13
CA ARG A 182 11.37 3.55 3.34
C ARG A 182 10.08 4.17 2.81
N ALA A 183 8.92 3.72 3.30
CA ALA A 183 7.60 4.20 2.89
C ALA A 183 6.97 5.20 3.88
N ALA A 184 7.74 5.74 4.82
CA ALA A 184 7.34 6.80 5.74
C ALA A 184 8.04 8.11 5.38
#